data_AF-B9MMI7-F1
#
_entry.id   AF-B9MMI7-F1
#
_cell.length_a   1.000
_cell.length_b   1.000
_cell.length_c   1.000
_cell.angle_alpha   90.00
_cell.angle_beta   90.00
_cell.angle_gamma   90.00
#
_symmetry.space_group_name_H-M   'P 1'
#
loop_
_entity.id
_entity.type
_entity.pdbx_description
1 polymer ?
#
loop_
_entity_poly.entity_id
_entity_poly.type
_entity_poly.pdbx_seq_one_letter_code
_entity_poly.pdbx_strand_id
1 'polypeptide(L)'
;MLAVSELIKDIDNVKKISIPVDTIKYIIERLGNDIIWDYDNITGELIIMKRPESYVDALAGLGQEIWEKLESKEFIEEMRTEWDQ
;
A
#
# COMPACT_ATOMS: atom_id res chain seq x y z
N MET A 1 14.14 -5.36 -35.25
CA MET A 1 15.21 -4.95 -34.33
C MET A 1 15.20 -3.44 -34.02
N LEU A 2 14.65 -2.58 -34.90
CA LEU A 2 14.54 -1.12 -34.68
C LEU A 2 13.57 -0.71 -33.55
N ALA A 3 12.38 -1.31 -33.46
CA ALA A 3 11.37 -0.94 -32.45
C ALA A 3 11.84 -1.15 -30.99
N VAL A 4 12.67 -2.17 -30.75
CA VAL A 4 13.23 -2.44 -29.41
C VAL A 4 14.25 -1.35 -29.02
N SER A 5 15.03 -0.85 -29.98
CA SER A 5 16.02 0.21 -29.72
C SER A 5 15.40 1.58 -29.45
N GLU A 6 14.21 1.88 -30.00
CA GLU A 6 13.45 3.09 -29.68
C GLU A 6 12.85 3.01 -28.27
N LEU A 7 12.27 1.87 -27.88
CA LEU A 7 11.75 1.64 -26.52
C LEU A 7 12.83 1.78 -25.43
N ILE A 8 14.06 1.35 -25.74
CA ILE A 8 15.20 1.47 -24.80
C ILE A 8 15.62 2.93 -24.62
N LYS A 9 15.60 3.75 -25.68
CA LYS A 9 15.92 5.18 -25.59
C LYS A 9 14.91 5.96 -24.75
N ASP A 10 13.63 5.58 -24.79
CA ASP A 10 12.59 6.25 -24.00
C ASP A 10 12.71 5.95 -22.51
N ILE A 11 13.17 4.75 -22.12
CA ILE A 11 13.45 4.37 -20.73
C ILE A 11 14.55 5.23 -20.08
N ASP A 12 15.51 5.71 -20.86
CA ASP A 12 16.58 6.58 -20.35
C ASP A 12 16.08 7.99 -20.02
N ASN A 13 14.96 8.42 -20.60
CA ASN A 13 14.33 9.71 -20.33
C ASN A 13 13.32 9.66 -19.17
N VAL A 14 13.05 8.49 -18.59
CA VAL A 14 12.15 8.36 -17.44
C VAL A 14 12.86 8.84 -16.18
N LYS A 15 12.25 9.80 -15.48
CA LYS A 15 12.68 10.18 -14.13
C LYS A 15 12.55 8.97 -13.22
N LYS A 16 13.68 8.43 -12.76
CA LYS A 16 13.75 7.22 -11.95
C LYS A 16 14.63 7.41 -10.74
N ILE A 17 14.27 6.73 -9.65
CA ILE A 17 15.10 6.57 -8.47
C ILE A 17 15.44 5.08 -8.38
N SER A 18 16.73 4.77 -8.24
CA SER A 18 17.20 3.40 -8.06
C SER A 18 17.25 3.06 -6.58
N ILE A 19 16.60 1.97 -6.19
CA ILE A 19 16.67 1.44 -4.82
C ILE A 19 17.85 0.45 -4.75
N PRO A 20 18.77 0.58 -3.78
CA PRO A 20 19.89 -0.35 -3.62
C PRO A 20 19.42 -1.79 -3.43
N VAL A 21 20.21 -2.75 -3.95
CA VAL A 21 19.86 -4.17 -3.92
C VAL A 21 19.66 -4.71 -2.50
N ASP A 22 20.43 -4.23 -1.53
CA ASP A 22 20.31 -4.68 -0.14
C ASP A 22 19.01 -4.19 0.52
N THR A 23 18.53 -3.01 0.14
CA THR A 23 17.21 -2.51 0.56
C THR A 23 16.09 -3.38 -0.04
N ILE A 24 16.20 -3.78 -1.31
CA ILE A 24 15.24 -4.69 -1.94
C ILE A 24 15.26 -6.07 -1.28
N LYS A 25 16.44 -6.62 -0.98
CA LYS A 25 16.56 -7.91 -0.28
C LYS A 25 15.89 -7.85 1.09
N TYR A 26 16.15 -6.80 1.86
CA TYR A 26 15.52 -6.60 3.16
C TYR A 26 13.98 -6.54 3.07
N ILE A 27 13.45 -5.84 2.06
CA ILE A 27 12.00 -5.76 1.82
C ILE A 27 11.42 -7.14 1.51
N ILE A 28 12.05 -7.88 0.60
CA ILE A 28 11.61 -9.22 0.17
C ILE A 28 11.68 -10.22 1.32
N GLU A 29 12.75 -10.19 2.14
CA GLU A 29 12.89 -11.05 3.31
C GLU A 29 11.75 -10.84 4.33
N ARG A 30 11.22 -9.61 4.43
CA ARG A 30 10.14 -9.28 5.35
C ARG A 30 8.73 -9.47 4.79
N LEU A 31 8.52 -9.15 3.52
CA LEU A 31 7.18 -9.05 2.93
C LEU A 31 6.92 -10.12 1.86
N GLY A 32 7.94 -10.86 1.44
CA GLY A 32 7.89 -11.76 0.30
C GLY A 32 8.03 -11.03 -1.04
N ASN A 33 7.81 -11.76 -2.14
CA ASN A 33 8.06 -11.27 -3.50
C ASN A 33 6.87 -10.51 -4.11
N ASP A 34 5.67 -10.65 -3.53
CA ASP A 34 4.45 -10.02 -4.02
C ASP A 34 4.11 -8.84 -3.12
N ILE A 35 4.58 -7.66 -3.53
CA ILE A 35 4.41 -6.41 -2.79
C ILE A 35 3.57 -5.44 -3.59
N ILE A 36 2.85 -4.59 -2.87
CA ILE A 36 2.23 -3.37 -3.40
C ILE A 36 2.88 -2.17 -2.72
N TRP A 37 2.79 -1.02 -3.36
CA TRP A 37 3.31 0.23 -2.82
C TRP A 37 2.31 1.35 -3.05
N ASP A 38 2.32 2.33 -2.15
CA ASP A 38 1.52 3.54 -2.25
C ASP A 38 2.32 4.74 -1.73
N TYR A 39 1.97 5.94 -2.19
CA TYR A 39 2.56 7.18 -1.70
C TYR A 39 1.53 7.94 -0.88
N ASP A 40 1.77 8.02 0.43
CA ASP A 40 0.95 8.84 1.30
C ASP A 40 1.33 10.32 1.14
N ASN A 41 0.46 11.08 0.49
CA ASN A 41 0.67 12.51 0.26
C ASN A 41 0.61 13.34 1.56
N ILE A 42 0.04 12.81 2.65
CA ILE A 42 -0.10 13.52 3.93
C ILE A 42 1.21 13.46 4.71
N THR A 43 1.78 12.26 4.84
CA THR A 43 3.03 12.04 5.57
C THR A 43 4.27 12.20 4.69
N GLY A 44 4.11 12.09 3.36
CA GLY A 44 5.20 12.13 2.40
C GLY A 44 5.98 10.81 2.32
N GLU A 45 5.41 9.71 2.78
CA GLU A 45 6.07 8.40 2.87
C GLU A 45 5.71 7.48 1.70
N LEU A 46 6.70 6.72 1.20
CA LEU A 46 6.46 5.59 0.31
C LEU A 46 6.23 4.34 1.17
N ILE A 47 5.00 3.86 1.17
CA ILE A 47 4.59 2.68 1.92
C ILE A 47 4.76 1.47 1.00
N ILE A 48 5.45 0.44 1.48
CA ILE A 48 5.62 -0.84 0.79
C ILE A 48 5.06 -1.94 1.70
N MET A 49 4.15 -2.74 1.18
CA MET A 49 3.43 -3.76 1.95
C MET A 49 3.25 -5.05 1.15
N LYS A 50 3.16 -6.19 1.84
CA LYS A 50 2.83 -7.48 1.21
C LYS A 50 1.44 -7.37 0.56
N ARG A 51 1.29 -7.86 -0.67
CA ARG A 51 -0.02 -8.01 -1.28
C ARG A 51 -0.85 -9.01 -0.45
N PRO A 52 -2.06 -8.63 -0.01
CA PRO A 52 -2.92 -9.56 0.70
C PRO A 52 -3.34 -10.71 -0.24
N GLU A 53 -3.34 -11.93 0.28
CA GLU A 53 -3.80 -13.12 -0.47
C GLU A 53 -5.30 -13.00 -0.82
N SER A 54 -6.04 -12.25 0.00
CA SER A 54 -7.44 -11.90 -0.21
C SER A 54 -7.69 -10.51 0.38
N TYR A 55 -8.09 -9.56 -0.47
CA TYR A 55 -8.47 -8.23 -0.02
C TYR A 55 -9.72 -8.27 0.86
N VAL A 56 -10.63 -9.21 0.62
CA VAL A 56 -11.85 -9.40 1.43
C VAL A 56 -11.46 -9.82 2.84
N ASP A 57 -10.56 -10.78 2.99
CA ASP A 57 -10.14 -11.26 4.32
C ASP A 57 -9.31 -10.21 5.05
N ALA A 58 -8.44 -9.49 4.35
CA ALA A 58 -7.68 -8.38 4.93
C ALA A 58 -8.59 -7.25 5.44
N LEU A 59 -9.60 -6.85 4.66
CA LEU A 59 -10.55 -5.81 5.07
C LEU A 59 -11.52 -6.30 6.16
N ALA A 60 -11.96 -7.56 6.11
CA ALA A 60 -12.79 -8.16 7.14
C ALA A 60 -12.04 -8.25 8.49
N GLY A 61 -10.76 -8.63 8.46
CA GLY A 61 -9.88 -8.63 9.63
C GLY A 61 -9.69 -7.24 10.22
N LEU A 62 -9.49 -6.22 9.38
CA LEU A 62 -9.43 -4.83 9.83
C LEU A 62 -10.73 -4.38 10.50
N GLY A 63 -11.88 -4.75 9.92
CA GLY A 63 -13.18 -4.52 10.54
C GLY A 63 -13.26 -5.14 11.92
N GLN A 64 -12.92 -6.44 12.04
CA GLN A 64 -12.93 -7.14 13.32
C GLN A 64 -12.02 -6.47 14.36
N GLU A 65 -10.79 -6.10 14.00
CA GLU A 65 -9.86 -5.43 14.92
C GLU A 65 -10.36 -4.07 15.39
N ILE A 66 -10.98 -3.30 14.50
CA ILE A 66 -11.59 -2.00 14.82
C ILE A 66 -12.77 -2.23 15.79
N TRP A 67 -13.62 -3.22 15.51
CA TRP A 67 -14.77 -3.57 16.35
C TRP A 67 -14.38 -4.12 17.73
N GLU A 68 -13.26 -4.82 17.85
CA GLU A 68 -12.75 -5.35 19.12
C GLU A 68 -12.04 -4.30 19.98
N LYS A 69 -11.43 -3.27 19.35
CA LYS A 69 -10.64 -2.24 20.05
C LYS A 69 -11.43 -0.98 20.41
N LEU A 70 -12.52 -0.70 19.70
CA LEU A 70 -13.40 0.42 20.02
C LEU A 70 -14.44 -0.02 21.05
N GLU A 71 -14.71 0.84 22.05
CA GLU A 71 -15.96 0.74 22.80
C GLU A 71 -17.09 1.00 21.80
N SER A 72 -17.59 -0.09 21.22
CA SER A 72 -18.54 -0.14 20.10
C SER A 72 -19.75 0.80 20.22
N LYS A 73 -20.08 1.24 21.44
CA LYS A 73 -21.11 2.24 21.69
C LYS A 73 -20.72 3.66 21.25
N GLU A 74 -19.52 4.13 21.60
CA GLU A 74 -19.08 5.50 21.27
C GLU A 74 -18.89 5.69 19.77
N PHE A 75 -18.34 4.68 19.07
CA PHE A 75 -18.16 4.72 17.62
C PHE A 75 -19.50 4.77 16.85
N ILE A 76 -20.50 4.00 17.29
CA ILE A 76 -21.84 4.02 16.68
C ILE A 76 -22.52 5.37 16.92
N GLU A 77 -22.32 5.98 18.09
CA GLU A 77 -22.87 7.30 18.42
C GLU A 77 -22.21 8.42 17.58
N GLU A 78 -20.90 8.37 17.36
CA GLU A 78 -20.19 9.32 16.47
C GLU A 78 -20.64 9.18 15.01
N MET A 79 -20.62 7.96 14.45
CA MET A 79 -21.03 7.71 13.07
C MET A 79 -22.48 8.13 12.80
N ARG A 80 -23.38 7.90 13.76
CA ARG A 80 -24.78 8.32 13.65
C ARG A 80 -24.92 9.85 13.67
N THR A 81 -24.12 10.52 14.50
CA THR A 81 -24.11 11.98 14.57
C THR A 81 -23.62 12.60 13.26
N GLU A 82 -22.67 11.98 12.57
CA GLU A 82 -22.21 12.41 11.24
C GLU A 82 -23.25 12.22 10.13
N TRP A 83 -24.13 11.21 10.24
CA TRP A 83 -25.16 10.91 9.23
C TRP A 83 -26.43 11.75 9.41
N ASP A 84 -26.68 12.25 10.62
CA ASP A 84 -27.80 13.12 10.95
C ASP A 84 -27.47 14.63 10.72
N GLN A 85 -26.28 14.96 10.19
CA GLN A 85 -25.85 16.29 9.73
C GLN A 85 -26.08 16.51 8.23
#